data_AF-A0A382BLX2-F1
#
_entry.id   AF-A0A382BLX2-F1
#
_cell.length_a   1.000
_cell.length_b   1.000
_cell.length_c   1.000
_cell.angle_alpha   90.00
_cell.angle_beta   90.00
_cell.angle_gamma   90.00
#
_symmetry.space_group_name_H-M   'P 1'
#
loop_
_entity.id
_entity.type
_entity.pdbx_description
1 polymer ?
#
loop_
_entity_poly.entity_id
_entity_poly.type
_entity_poly.pdbx_seq_one_letter_code
_entity_poly.pdbx_strand_id
1 'polypeptide(L)'
;MMKLTAKRFNRIVQRLPVISPITMVWNYHCNWKENVERLNHGIDLWNKTPEEYRGIVRTHLSEASILVIPDFVVEHDKLNDVIKDFRKELYIEDKILYEYTKELSEKDFIARFNKSLYEHVLQEIKSAKSGSDSIELEEPLKKIAYWFWSEDINISEVEPFYSKKDVGGRPAGKSKQTIQKKDIIRKLFVLYKSKDIGGQNKIDAARWIYDRLLKSKPKQWKGAVYKESTIYKVLKTLK
;
A
#
# COMPACT_ATOMS: atom_id res chain seq x y z
N MET A 1 -14.50 12.72 14.05
CA MET A 1 -14.23 12.14 12.72
C MET A 1 -13.46 10.82 12.86
N MET A 2 -13.79 9.81 12.05
CA MET A 2 -13.06 8.53 12.03
C MET A 2 -11.71 8.75 11.34
N LYS A 3 -10.59 8.58 12.06
CA LYS A 3 -9.25 8.87 11.51
C LYS A 3 -8.85 7.86 10.44
N LEU A 4 -8.22 8.33 9.36
CA LEU A 4 -7.63 7.45 8.37
C LEU A 4 -6.45 6.68 9.01
N THR A 5 -6.41 5.37 8.81
CA THR A 5 -5.34 4.52 9.35
C THR A 5 -4.39 4.13 8.23
N ALA A 6 -3.11 3.90 8.55
CA ALA A 6 -2.13 3.42 7.58
C ALA A 6 -2.58 2.15 6.83
N LYS A 7 -3.29 1.23 7.52
CA LYS A 7 -3.85 0.01 6.89
C LYS A 7 -4.97 0.32 5.89
N ARG A 8 -5.80 1.34 6.17
CA ARG A 8 -6.85 1.77 5.24
C ARG A 8 -6.24 2.53 4.06
N PHE A 9 -5.28 3.40 4.33
CA PHE A 9 -4.55 4.12 3.29
C PHE A 9 -3.81 3.17 2.34
N ASN A 10 -3.16 2.12 2.84
CA ASN A 10 -2.54 1.09 1.99
C ASN A 10 -3.57 0.44 1.03
N ARG A 11 -4.79 0.15 1.52
CA ARG A 11 -5.86 -0.38 0.66
C ARG A 11 -6.33 0.62 -0.40
N ILE A 12 -6.28 1.92 -0.10
CA ILE A 12 -6.55 2.99 -1.07
C ILE A 12 -5.44 2.99 -2.14
N VAL A 13 -4.18 2.98 -1.71
CA VAL A 13 -3.03 2.96 -2.62
C VAL A 13 -3.03 1.74 -3.55
N GLN A 14 -3.36 0.56 -3.04
CA GLN A 14 -3.47 -0.67 -3.86
C GLN A 14 -4.58 -0.62 -4.92
N ARG A 15 -5.54 0.30 -4.77
CA ARG A 15 -6.61 0.52 -5.74
C ARG A 15 -6.27 1.62 -6.75
N LEU A 16 -5.18 2.36 -6.54
CA LEU A 16 -4.61 3.22 -7.56
C LEU A 16 -4.02 2.31 -8.67
N PRO A 17 -4.27 2.60 -9.95
CA PRO A 17 -3.80 1.74 -11.03
C PRO A 17 -2.28 1.66 -11.12
N VAL A 18 -1.78 0.47 -11.43
CA VAL A 18 -0.36 0.08 -11.42
C VAL A 18 0.47 0.70 -12.56
N ILE A 19 -0.14 1.43 -13.50
CA ILE A 19 0.57 2.17 -14.58
C ILE A 19 0.14 3.65 -14.58
N SER A 20 0.07 4.23 -13.39
CA SER A 20 0.34 5.65 -13.22
C SER A 20 0.99 5.76 -11.84
N PRO A 21 2.24 6.24 -11.75
CA PRO A 21 2.92 6.27 -10.48
C PRO A 21 2.02 7.04 -9.50
N ILE A 22 1.94 6.56 -8.25
CA ILE A 22 1.29 7.17 -7.06
C ILE A 22 1.39 8.72 -7.00
N THR A 23 2.33 9.27 -7.75
CA THR A 23 2.74 10.66 -7.96
C THR A 23 1.86 11.52 -8.84
N MET A 24 0.81 10.96 -9.40
CA MET A 24 -0.01 11.60 -10.43
C MET A 24 -1.44 11.71 -9.90
N VAL A 25 -1.64 12.39 -8.76
CA VAL A 25 -2.97 12.68 -8.20
C VAL A 25 -3.05 14.18 -7.96
N TRP A 26 -3.33 14.96 -9.00
CA TRP A 26 -2.96 16.38 -8.95
C TRP A 26 -4.06 17.43 -9.02
N ASN A 27 -5.32 17.12 -9.32
CA ASN A 27 -6.34 18.18 -9.33
C ASN A 27 -7.72 17.66 -8.91
N TYR A 28 -8.39 18.44 -8.05
CA TYR A 28 -9.78 18.27 -7.67
C TYR A 28 -10.62 19.39 -8.31
N HIS A 29 -11.93 19.18 -8.41
CA HIS A 29 -12.85 20.20 -8.95
C HIS A 29 -14.08 20.30 -8.04
N CYS A 30 -14.46 21.54 -7.76
CA CYS A 30 -15.31 22.00 -6.67
C CYS A 30 -16.81 21.71 -6.76
N ASN A 31 -17.28 20.85 -7.68
CA ASN A 31 -18.67 20.33 -7.65
C ASN A 31 -18.72 18.80 -7.78
N TRP A 32 -18.24 18.14 -6.72
CA TRP A 32 -18.08 16.70 -6.67
C TRP A 32 -19.37 15.90 -6.92
N LYS A 33 -20.47 16.35 -6.32
CA LYS A 33 -21.76 15.68 -6.44
C LYS A 33 -22.27 15.70 -7.88
N GLU A 34 -22.24 16.88 -8.51
CA GLU A 34 -22.63 17.04 -9.91
C GLU A 34 -21.72 16.22 -10.84
N ASN A 35 -20.42 16.13 -10.55
CA ASN A 35 -19.51 15.31 -11.34
C ASN A 35 -19.84 13.82 -11.23
N VAL A 36 -20.06 13.29 -10.02
CA VAL A 36 -20.49 11.89 -9.79
C VAL A 36 -21.80 11.59 -10.52
N GLU A 37 -22.79 12.49 -10.43
CA GLU A 37 -24.07 12.36 -11.13
C GLU A 37 -23.89 12.32 -12.65
N ARG A 38 -23.11 13.26 -13.20
CA ARG A 38 -22.79 13.31 -14.64
C ARG A 38 -22.10 12.04 -15.14
N LEU A 39 -21.20 11.48 -14.34
CA LEU A 39 -20.46 10.26 -14.70
C LEU A 39 -21.34 9.02 -14.62
N ASN A 40 -22.18 8.91 -13.59
CA ASN A 40 -23.17 7.85 -13.49
C ASN A 40 -24.15 7.88 -14.65
N HIS A 41 -24.53 9.08 -15.11
CA HIS A 41 -25.31 9.24 -16.33
C HIS A 41 -24.57 8.70 -17.57
N GLY A 42 -23.27 8.97 -17.71
CA GLY A 42 -22.43 8.38 -18.77
C GLY A 42 -22.33 6.86 -18.68
N ILE A 43 -22.22 6.31 -17.47
CA ILE A 43 -22.23 4.87 -17.20
C ILE A 43 -23.58 4.25 -17.59
N ASP A 44 -24.70 4.92 -17.32
CA ASP A 44 -26.03 4.46 -17.71
C ASP A 44 -26.19 4.39 -19.23
N LEU A 45 -25.72 5.42 -19.94
CA LEU A 45 -25.70 5.41 -21.41
C LEU A 45 -24.80 4.29 -21.93
N TRP A 46 -23.60 4.15 -21.34
CA TRP A 46 -22.70 3.06 -21.68
C TRP A 46 -23.33 1.71 -21.41
N ASN A 47 -24.10 1.55 -20.34
CA ASN A 47 -24.82 0.34 -19.96
C ASN A 47 -26.15 0.14 -20.73
N LYS A 48 -26.52 1.04 -21.66
CA LYS A 48 -27.63 0.88 -22.62
C LYS A 48 -27.26 0.63 -24.11
N THR A 49 -26.03 0.90 -24.55
CA THR A 49 -25.46 0.40 -25.84
C THR A 49 -25.65 -1.13 -26.15
N PRO A 50 -25.69 -1.54 -27.42
CA PRO A 50 -25.86 -2.96 -27.78
C PRO A 50 -24.72 -3.86 -27.27
N GLU A 51 -25.04 -5.11 -26.92
CA GLU A 51 -24.13 -6.10 -26.30
C GLU A 51 -22.90 -6.44 -27.15
N GLU A 52 -23.01 -6.33 -28.47
CA GLU A 52 -21.91 -6.47 -29.43
C GLU A 52 -20.76 -5.45 -29.23
N TYR A 53 -21.01 -4.37 -28.49
CA TYR A 53 -20.01 -3.36 -28.12
C TYR A 53 -19.52 -3.48 -26.67
N ARG A 54 -19.87 -4.54 -25.91
CA ARG A 54 -19.53 -4.66 -24.49
C ARG A 54 -18.96 -6.00 -24.05
N GLY A 55 -17.88 -5.91 -23.26
CA GLY A 55 -17.37 -7.02 -22.47
C GLY A 55 -17.64 -6.95 -20.97
N ILE A 56 -18.03 -5.80 -20.39
CA ILE A 56 -18.12 -5.59 -18.93
C ILE A 56 -19.20 -4.54 -18.59
N VAL A 57 -20.14 -4.88 -17.69
CA VAL A 57 -21.09 -3.93 -17.06
C VAL A 57 -20.32 -3.02 -16.10
N ARG A 58 -20.42 -1.70 -16.26
CA ARG A 58 -19.78 -0.74 -15.35
C ARG A 58 -20.68 -0.45 -14.16
N THR A 59 -20.10 -0.41 -12.95
CA THR A 59 -20.81 -0.06 -11.72
C THR A 59 -20.83 1.44 -11.52
N HIS A 60 -21.93 1.96 -10.96
CA HIS A 60 -22.03 3.35 -10.56
C HIS A 60 -20.99 3.73 -9.49
N LEU A 61 -20.61 4.99 -9.52
CA LEU A 61 -19.81 5.67 -8.52
C LEU A 61 -20.71 6.15 -7.38
N SER A 62 -20.30 5.94 -6.14
CA SER A 62 -20.95 6.52 -4.96
C SER A 62 -20.59 8.00 -4.79
N GLU A 63 -21.38 8.75 -4.00
CA GLU A 63 -21.04 10.14 -3.61
C GLU A 63 -19.70 10.23 -2.87
N ALA A 64 -19.27 9.14 -2.23
CA ALA A 64 -17.99 9.02 -1.54
C ALA A 64 -16.81 8.63 -2.45
N SER A 65 -17.04 8.55 -3.76
CA SER A 65 -15.97 8.47 -4.75
C SER A 65 -15.09 9.72 -4.64
N ILE A 66 -13.85 9.65 -5.12
CA ILE A 66 -12.93 10.79 -5.21
C ILE A 66 -12.17 10.63 -6.52
N LEU A 67 -12.17 11.68 -7.35
CA LEU A 67 -11.44 11.70 -8.61
C LEU A 67 -9.95 11.89 -8.33
N VAL A 68 -9.19 11.10 -9.06
CA VAL A 68 -7.74 11.05 -9.08
C VAL A 68 -7.36 11.33 -10.52
N ILE A 69 -6.73 12.47 -10.77
CA ILE A 69 -6.29 12.85 -12.12
C ILE A 69 -4.82 12.48 -12.29
N PRO A 70 -4.50 11.48 -13.16
CA PRO A 70 -3.14 11.17 -13.52
C PRO A 70 -2.55 12.22 -14.46
N ASP A 71 -1.35 12.71 -14.15
CA ASP A 71 -0.66 13.70 -14.96
C ASP A 71 -0.03 13.07 -16.21
N PHE A 72 -0.72 13.18 -17.34
CA PHE A 72 -0.13 13.18 -18.68
C PHE A 72 -1.11 13.85 -19.66
N VAL A 73 -1.09 15.18 -19.73
CA VAL A 73 -1.40 15.87 -20.99
C VAL A 73 -0.24 16.80 -21.29
N VAL A 74 0.74 16.25 -22.00
CA VAL A 74 1.68 17.06 -22.77
C VAL A 74 0.84 17.93 -23.70
N GLU A 75 1.15 19.22 -23.70
CA GLU A 75 0.56 20.31 -24.49
C GLU A 75 -0.55 21.14 -23.82
N HIS A 76 -0.18 22.41 -23.64
CA HIS A 76 -1.06 23.57 -23.48
C HIS A 76 -2.23 23.51 -24.47
N ASP A 77 -3.40 23.03 -24.03
CA ASP A 77 -4.75 23.53 -24.44
C ASP A 77 -5.94 22.68 -23.95
N LYS A 78 -5.83 21.97 -22.83
CA LYS A 78 -6.68 20.80 -22.62
C LYS A 78 -7.34 20.65 -21.26
N LEU A 79 -7.79 21.75 -20.66
CA LEU A 79 -8.94 21.65 -19.73
C LEU A 79 -10.19 21.10 -20.47
N ASN A 80 -10.30 21.40 -21.78
CA ASN A 80 -11.38 20.92 -22.65
C ASN A 80 -11.26 19.45 -23.10
N ASP A 81 -10.08 18.82 -22.97
CA ASP A 81 -9.89 17.38 -23.31
C ASP A 81 -9.94 16.47 -22.10
N VAL A 82 -9.70 16.99 -20.88
CA VAL A 82 -10.03 16.28 -19.63
C VAL A 82 -11.54 15.93 -19.60
N ILE A 83 -12.37 16.74 -20.26
CA ILE A 83 -13.84 16.59 -20.31
C ILE A 83 -14.31 15.41 -21.18
N LYS A 84 -13.49 14.82 -22.06
CA LYS A 84 -13.98 13.92 -23.14
C LYS A 84 -13.81 12.42 -22.94
N ASP A 85 -13.06 11.94 -21.93
CA ASP A 85 -12.92 10.49 -21.73
C ASP A 85 -12.87 10.11 -20.24
N PHE A 86 -14.03 9.75 -19.69
CA PHE A 86 -14.17 9.14 -18.35
C PHE A 86 -13.38 7.83 -18.18
N ARG A 87 -12.76 7.31 -19.24
CA ARG A 87 -11.79 6.19 -19.17
C ARG A 87 -10.42 6.62 -18.65
N LYS A 88 -10.07 7.91 -18.72
CA LYS A 88 -8.82 8.47 -18.16
C LYS A 88 -8.99 8.98 -16.73
N GLU A 89 -10.22 9.17 -16.29
CA GLU A 89 -10.58 9.60 -14.94
C GLU A 89 -10.56 8.38 -13.99
N LEU A 90 -9.78 8.46 -12.91
CA LEU A 90 -9.64 7.38 -11.93
C LEU A 90 -10.39 7.72 -10.65
N TYR A 91 -11.10 6.76 -10.06
CA TYR A 91 -11.92 7.01 -8.88
C TYR A 91 -11.53 6.10 -7.72
N ILE A 92 -11.47 6.67 -6.53
CA ILE A 92 -11.37 5.94 -5.27
C ILE A 92 -12.63 6.16 -4.45
N GLU A 93 -13.35 5.09 -4.15
CA GLU A 93 -14.43 5.15 -3.17
C GLU A 93 -13.89 5.02 -1.74
N ASP A 94 -13.82 6.14 -1.01
CA ASP A 94 -13.51 6.13 0.42
C ASP A 94 -14.22 7.28 1.18
N LYS A 95 -15.23 6.90 1.97
CA LYS A 95 -16.01 7.83 2.79
C LYS A 95 -15.16 8.69 3.74
N ILE A 96 -14.06 8.19 4.30
CA ILE A 96 -13.24 8.97 5.24
C ILE A 96 -12.48 10.06 4.49
N LEU A 97 -11.88 9.74 3.35
CA LEU A 97 -11.24 10.74 2.51
C LEU A 97 -12.26 11.78 2.02
N TYR A 98 -13.48 11.34 1.68
CA TYR A 98 -14.55 12.25 1.28
C TYR A 98 -14.97 13.20 2.41
N GLU A 99 -15.04 12.75 3.66
CA GLU A 99 -15.31 13.68 4.76
C GLU A 99 -14.16 14.70 4.94
N TYR A 100 -12.90 14.32 4.67
CA TYR A 100 -11.78 15.28 4.72
C TYR A 100 -11.90 16.39 3.67
N THR A 101 -12.51 16.13 2.51
CA THR A 101 -12.71 17.19 1.49
C THR A 101 -13.74 18.24 1.93
N LYS A 102 -14.60 17.92 2.91
CA LYS A 102 -15.55 18.87 3.50
C LYS A 102 -14.93 19.71 4.61
N GLU A 103 -13.89 19.18 5.26
CA GLU A 103 -13.26 19.81 6.42
C GLU A 103 -12.01 20.64 6.07
N LEU A 104 -11.36 20.33 4.94
CA LEU A 104 -10.11 20.95 4.52
C LEU A 104 -10.31 21.81 3.28
N SER A 105 -9.44 22.82 3.12
CA SER A 105 -9.30 23.46 1.82
C SER A 105 -8.77 22.44 0.80
N GLU A 106 -9.06 22.67 -0.48
CA GLU A 106 -8.59 21.81 -1.56
C GLU A 106 -7.06 21.67 -1.54
N LYS A 107 -6.35 22.80 -1.41
CA LYS A 107 -4.89 22.83 -1.33
C LYS A 107 -4.37 21.99 -0.16
N ASP A 108 -4.99 22.11 1.01
CA ASP A 108 -4.62 21.34 2.18
C ASP A 108 -4.89 19.86 1.99
N PHE A 109 -6.06 19.49 1.47
CA PHE A 109 -6.41 18.10 1.20
C PHE A 109 -5.37 17.44 0.28
N ILE A 110 -5.04 18.10 -0.84
CA ILE A 110 -4.06 17.61 -1.82
C ILE A 110 -2.68 17.48 -1.17
N ALA A 111 -2.23 18.50 -0.44
CA ALA A 111 -0.95 18.45 0.25
C ALA A 111 -0.88 17.28 1.25
N ARG A 112 -1.91 17.11 2.08
CA ARG A 112 -2.00 16.00 3.05
C ARG A 112 -2.08 14.64 2.36
N PHE A 113 -2.77 14.54 1.22
CA PHE A 113 -2.85 13.32 0.42
C PHE A 113 -1.48 12.94 -0.15
N ASN A 114 -0.81 13.88 -0.82
CA ASN A 114 0.52 13.71 -1.40
C ASN A 114 1.56 13.40 -0.32
N LYS A 115 1.44 14.01 0.86
CA LYS A 115 2.30 13.70 2.01
C LYS A 115 2.08 12.26 2.47
N SER A 116 0.83 11.82 2.56
CA SER A 116 0.48 10.45 2.95
C SER A 116 1.02 9.42 1.94
N LEU A 117 0.93 9.73 0.64
CA LEU A 117 1.51 8.91 -0.42
C LEU A 117 3.04 8.85 -0.34
N TYR A 118 3.70 10.00 -0.19
CA TYR A 118 5.14 10.10 -0.02
C TYR A 118 5.63 9.23 1.14
N GLU A 119 4.97 9.32 2.30
CA GLU A 119 5.32 8.53 3.47
C GLU A 119 5.08 7.04 3.28
N HIS A 120 4.04 6.66 2.53
CA HIS A 120 3.78 5.27 2.18
C HIS A 120 4.89 4.68 1.30
N VAL A 121 5.26 5.37 0.21
CA VAL A 121 6.33 4.92 -0.70
C VAL A 121 7.66 4.78 0.03
N LEU A 122 8.00 5.72 0.90
CA LEU A 122 9.20 5.61 1.76
C LEU A 122 9.20 4.35 2.64
N GLN A 123 8.04 3.93 3.15
CA GLN A 123 7.93 2.74 3.99
C GLN A 123 8.07 1.45 3.16
N GLU A 124 7.52 1.42 1.95
CA GLU A 124 7.65 0.29 1.03
C GLU A 124 9.12 0.11 0.59
N ILE A 125 9.80 1.19 0.20
CA ILE A 125 11.25 1.17 -0.13
C ILE A 125 12.07 0.61 1.04
N LYS A 126 11.81 1.08 2.28
CA LYS A 126 12.49 0.57 3.48
C LYS A 126 12.23 -0.92 3.72
N SER A 127 11.03 -1.39 3.37
CA SER A 127 10.61 -2.78 3.57
C SER A 127 11.16 -3.72 2.50
N ALA A 128 11.38 -3.22 1.29
CA ALA A 128 11.81 -3.99 0.11
C ALA A 128 13.26 -4.52 0.19
N LYS A 129 14.08 -4.10 1.17
CA LYS A 129 15.51 -4.48 1.31
C LYS A 129 16.28 -4.41 -0.01
N SER A 130 16.67 -3.20 -0.45
CA SER A 130 17.59 -2.95 -1.59
C SER A 130 17.53 -4.02 -2.69
N GLY A 131 16.45 -4.01 -3.47
CA GLY A 131 16.16 -4.92 -4.57
C GLY A 131 15.44 -4.20 -5.71
N SER A 132 15.02 -4.92 -6.75
CA SER A 132 14.32 -4.38 -7.94
C SER A 132 13.13 -3.47 -7.58
N ASP A 133 12.33 -3.90 -6.61
CA ASP A 133 11.10 -3.20 -6.19
C ASP A 133 11.41 -1.83 -5.57
N SER A 134 12.59 -1.65 -4.97
CA SER A 134 13.05 -0.35 -4.47
C SER A 134 13.29 0.63 -5.60
N ILE A 135 13.90 0.15 -6.69
CA ILE A 135 14.26 0.98 -7.85
C ILE A 135 12.98 1.45 -8.56
N GLU A 136 11.99 0.56 -8.69
CA GLU A 136 10.68 0.90 -9.28
C GLU A 136 9.92 1.97 -8.48
N LEU A 137 10.16 2.07 -7.17
CA LEU A 137 9.50 3.03 -6.27
C LEU A 137 10.25 4.37 -6.11
N GLU A 138 11.50 4.48 -6.57
CA GLU A 138 12.31 5.70 -6.47
C GLU A 138 11.81 6.83 -7.38
N GLU A 139 11.51 6.51 -8.65
CA GLU A 139 10.95 7.50 -9.59
C GLU A 139 9.62 8.06 -9.10
N PRO A 140 8.70 7.22 -8.58
CA PRO A 140 7.53 7.72 -7.89
C PRO A 140 7.87 8.71 -6.75
N LEU A 141 8.79 8.33 -5.86
CA LEU A 141 9.15 9.18 -4.74
C LEU A 141 9.65 10.57 -5.16
N LYS A 142 10.49 10.63 -6.20
CA LYS A 142 11.04 11.88 -6.75
C LYS A 142 9.97 12.82 -7.28
N LYS A 143 8.98 12.31 -8.03
CA LYS A 143 7.92 13.16 -8.60
C LYS A 143 7.02 13.77 -7.52
N ILE A 144 6.69 13.02 -6.46
CA ILE A 144 5.93 13.62 -5.34
C ILE A 144 6.75 14.70 -4.65
N ALA A 145 8.03 14.45 -4.41
CA ALA A 145 8.92 15.45 -3.82
C ALA A 145 9.01 16.72 -4.71
N TYR A 146 9.08 16.54 -6.02
CA TYR A 146 9.10 17.63 -6.99
C TYR A 146 7.82 18.47 -6.95
N TRP A 147 6.64 17.86 -6.79
CA TRP A 147 5.38 18.60 -6.63
C TRP A 147 5.41 19.59 -5.47
N PHE A 148 5.83 19.11 -4.29
CA PHE A 148 5.94 19.97 -3.10
C PHE A 148 6.88 21.15 -3.36
N TRP A 149 7.96 20.91 -4.10
CA TRP A 149 8.89 21.96 -4.50
C TRP A 149 8.29 22.94 -5.52
N SER A 150 7.60 22.45 -6.55
CA SER A 150 7.00 23.30 -7.58
C SER A 150 5.87 24.19 -7.05
N GLU A 151 5.14 23.71 -6.05
CA GLU A 151 4.06 24.46 -5.37
C GLU A 151 4.55 25.37 -4.23
N ASP A 152 5.87 25.43 -3.99
CA ASP A 152 6.48 26.15 -2.87
C ASP A 152 5.89 25.74 -1.49
N ILE A 153 5.63 24.43 -1.33
CA ILE A 153 5.08 23.84 -0.10
C ILE A 153 6.20 23.10 0.65
N ASN A 154 6.48 23.52 1.89
CA ASN A 154 7.40 22.80 2.75
C ASN A 154 6.80 21.44 3.18
N ILE A 155 7.23 20.35 2.52
CA ILE A 155 6.77 18.98 2.82
C ILE A 155 6.94 18.59 4.30
N SER A 156 7.89 19.19 5.03
CA SER A 156 8.13 18.86 6.45
C SER A 156 7.05 19.41 7.37
N GLU A 157 6.35 20.46 6.96
CA GLU A 157 5.26 21.11 7.71
C GLU A 157 3.88 20.52 7.40
N VAL A 158 3.76 19.77 6.30
CA VAL A 158 2.50 19.13 5.91
C VAL A 158 2.25 17.89 6.77
N GLU A 159 1.09 17.86 7.43
CA GLU A 159 0.62 16.72 8.22
C GLU A 159 0.00 15.62 7.32
N PRO A 160 0.40 14.34 7.42
CA PRO A 160 -0.28 13.26 6.69
C PRO A 160 -1.67 12.95 7.27
N PHE A 161 -2.54 12.30 6.49
CA PHE A 161 -3.86 11.86 6.95
C PHE A 161 -3.83 10.78 8.02
N TYR A 162 -2.72 10.04 8.13
CA TYR A 162 -2.52 9.06 9.18
C TYR A 162 -1.25 9.36 9.96
N SER A 163 -1.37 9.38 11.29
CA SER A 163 -0.22 9.45 12.17
C SER A 163 0.64 8.20 11.97
N LYS A 164 1.96 8.37 11.80
CA LYS A 164 2.92 7.30 12.07
C LYS A 164 2.64 6.77 13.47
N LYS A 165 2.09 5.56 13.59
CA LYS A 165 2.54 4.73 14.71
C LYS A 165 4.00 4.50 14.42
N ASP A 166 4.89 4.94 15.30
CA ASP A 166 6.34 4.77 15.15
C ASP A 166 6.68 3.34 14.68
N VAL A 167 6.81 3.20 13.36
CA VAL A 167 7.34 1.99 12.73
C VAL A 167 8.87 1.99 12.82
N GLY A 168 9.45 3.07 13.32
CA GLY A 168 10.80 3.14 13.90
C GLY A 168 10.81 2.68 15.35
N GLY A 169 10.25 1.50 15.63
CA GLY A 169 10.16 0.95 16.98
C GLY A 169 10.01 -0.56 16.90
N ARG A 170 10.75 -1.26 17.77
CA ARG A 170 10.64 -2.72 17.95
C ARG A 170 9.16 -3.10 18.03
N PRO A 171 8.66 -4.05 17.21
CA PRO A 171 7.24 -4.38 17.19
C PRO A 171 6.74 -4.65 18.60
N ALA A 172 5.71 -3.92 19.02
CA ALA A 172 5.14 -4.02 20.36
C ALA A 172 4.92 -5.49 20.72
N GLY A 173 5.57 -5.94 21.78
CA GLY A 173 5.47 -7.31 22.29
C GLY A 173 6.49 -8.34 21.78
N LYS A 174 7.47 -8.01 20.93
CA LYS A 174 8.49 -9.00 20.51
C LYS A 174 9.86 -8.66 21.08
N SER A 175 10.39 -9.53 21.93
CA SER A 175 11.70 -9.30 22.53
C SER A 175 12.86 -9.46 21.51
N LYS A 176 14.01 -8.79 21.70
CA LYS A 176 15.23 -9.01 20.87
C LYS A 176 15.57 -10.50 20.80
N GLN A 177 15.40 -11.17 21.93
CA GLN A 177 15.52 -12.60 22.09
C GLN A 177 14.50 -13.40 21.25
N THR A 178 13.26 -12.95 21.15
CA THR A 178 12.22 -13.60 20.32
C THR A 178 12.59 -13.57 18.85
N ILE A 179 13.11 -12.44 18.36
CA ILE A 179 13.54 -12.27 16.96
C ILE A 179 14.74 -13.19 16.69
N GLN A 180 15.76 -13.17 17.55
CA GLN A 180 16.93 -14.02 17.43
C GLN A 180 16.57 -15.52 17.39
N LYS A 181 15.67 -15.96 18.28
CA LYS A 181 15.17 -17.35 18.27
C LYS A 181 14.48 -17.71 16.95
N LYS A 182 13.66 -16.82 16.40
CA LYS A 182 12.99 -17.03 15.11
C LYS A 182 13.98 -17.10 13.95
N ASP A 183 15.02 -16.27 13.95
CA ASP A 183 16.04 -16.29 12.90
C ASP A 183 16.91 -17.56 12.97
N ILE A 184 17.21 -18.06 14.18
CA ILE A 184 17.86 -19.36 14.35
C ILE A 184 16.97 -20.49 13.78
N ILE A 185 15.67 -20.48 14.09
CA ILE A 185 14.72 -21.46 13.54
C ILE A 185 14.71 -21.41 12.01
N ARG A 186 14.68 -20.21 11.41
CA ARG A 186 14.73 -20.04 9.95
C ARG A 186 16.01 -20.61 9.34
N LYS A 187 17.17 -20.34 9.93
CA LYS A 187 18.46 -20.89 9.47
C LYS A 187 18.48 -22.43 9.54
N LEU A 188 17.96 -22.99 10.62
CA LEU A 188 17.85 -24.44 10.78
C LEU A 188 16.85 -25.05 9.78
N PHE A 189 15.77 -24.33 9.44
CA PHE A 189 14.82 -24.77 8.42
C PHE A 189 15.44 -24.82 7.02
N VAL A 190 16.25 -23.83 6.65
CA VAL A 190 17.01 -23.84 5.39
C VAL A 190 17.94 -25.04 5.34
N LEU A 191 18.66 -25.32 6.43
CA LEU A 191 19.56 -26.47 6.51
C LEU A 191 18.82 -27.82 6.56
N TYR A 192 17.58 -27.86 7.05
CA TYR A 192 16.73 -29.04 6.93
C TYR A 192 16.32 -29.27 5.47
N LYS A 193 15.89 -28.21 4.76
CA LYS A 193 15.51 -28.31 3.34
C LYS A 193 16.67 -28.74 2.43
N SER A 194 17.89 -28.31 2.74
CA SER A 194 19.07 -28.62 1.94
C SER A 194 19.55 -30.08 2.07
N LYS A 195 18.94 -30.90 2.94
CA LYS A 195 19.38 -32.29 3.19
C LYS A 195 18.73 -33.34 2.29
N ASP A 196 17.86 -32.92 1.36
CA ASP A 196 17.16 -33.79 0.39
C ASP A 196 16.56 -35.08 0.99
N ILE A 197 15.86 -34.94 2.12
CA ILE A 197 15.22 -36.06 2.84
C ILE A 197 13.72 -36.07 2.51
N GLY A 198 13.33 -36.77 1.44
CA GLY A 198 11.93 -37.13 1.13
C GLY A 198 10.91 -35.98 1.17
N GLY A 199 9.67 -36.27 1.58
CA GLY A 199 8.58 -35.29 1.66
C GLY A 199 8.82 -34.23 2.74
N GLN A 200 9.49 -33.13 2.39
CA GLN A 200 9.87 -32.06 3.31
C GLN A 200 8.67 -31.17 3.71
N ASN A 201 7.85 -31.65 4.63
CA ASN A 201 6.76 -30.86 5.20
C ASN A 201 7.23 -30.04 6.43
N LYS A 202 6.47 -28.99 6.78
CA LYS A 202 6.81 -28.07 7.88
C LYS A 202 6.66 -28.72 9.27
N ILE A 203 5.93 -29.84 9.40
CA ILE A 203 5.74 -30.55 10.68
C ILE A 203 7.03 -31.31 11.01
N ASP A 204 7.54 -32.09 10.07
CA ASP A 204 8.76 -32.87 10.24
C ASP A 204 9.98 -31.96 10.40
N ALA A 205 9.98 -30.83 9.70
CA ALA A 205 10.98 -29.80 9.92
C ALA A 205 10.93 -29.22 11.35
N ALA A 206 9.74 -29.01 11.93
CA ALA A 206 9.61 -28.49 13.29
C ALA A 206 10.15 -29.48 14.32
N ARG A 207 9.85 -30.78 14.17
CA ARG A 207 10.40 -31.88 14.99
C ARG A 207 11.92 -31.91 14.93
N TRP A 208 12.46 -31.92 13.72
CA TRP A 208 13.90 -31.96 13.51
C TRP A 208 14.62 -30.75 14.13
N ILE A 209 14.06 -29.54 13.98
CA ILE A 209 14.61 -28.32 14.58
C ILE A 209 14.54 -28.39 16.11
N TYR A 210 13.43 -28.89 16.66
CA TYR A 210 13.25 -29.05 18.11
C TYR A 210 14.32 -29.98 18.70
N ASP A 211 14.47 -31.18 18.14
CA ASP A 211 15.44 -32.18 18.59
C ASP A 211 16.87 -31.65 18.48
N ARG A 212 17.16 -30.92 17.39
CA ARG A 212 18.48 -30.31 17.20
C ARG A 212 18.78 -29.24 18.25
N LEU A 213 17.80 -28.39 18.58
CA LEU A 213 17.95 -27.35 19.60
C LEU A 213 18.03 -27.92 21.02
N LEU A 214 17.41 -29.07 21.28
CA LEU A 214 17.59 -29.81 22.54
C LEU A 214 19.00 -30.39 22.65
N LYS A 215 19.52 -31.00 21.59
CA LYS A 215 20.87 -31.60 21.56
C LYS A 215 21.97 -30.54 21.62
N SER A 216 21.85 -29.48 20.82
CA SER A 216 22.86 -28.44 20.72
C SER A 216 22.22 -27.07 20.55
N LYS A 217 22.11 -26.37 21.68
CA LYS A 217 21.58 -25.02 21.75
C LYS A 217 22.65 -24.01 21.35
N PRO A 218 22.43 -23.16 20.33
CA PRO A 218 23.37 -22.11 19.97
C PRO A 218 23.59 -21.14 21.14
N LYS A 219 24.81 -20.60 21.31
CA LYS A 219 25.14 -19.63 22.38
C LYS A 219 24.20 -18.42 22.41
N GLN A 220 23.67 -18.04 21.25
CA GLN A 220 22.74 -16.92 21.06
C GLN A 220 21.31 -17.23 21.54
N TRP A 221 20.97 -18.50 21.79
CA TRP A 221 19.66 -18.93 22.27
C TRP A 221 19.59 -18.86 23.81
N LYS A 222 19.05 -17.75 24.32
CA LYS A 222 18.84 -17.57 25.77
C LYS A 222 17.54 -18.25 26.25
N GLY A 223 17.59 -18.93 27.38
CA GLY A 223 16.42 -19.57 28.04
C GLY A 223 16.00 -20.92 27.43
N ALA A 224 14.74 -21.30 27.69
CA ALA A 224 14.19 -22.58 27.23
C ALA A 224 14.08 -22.64 25.69
N VAL A 225 14.20 -23.86 25.17
CA VAL A 225 13.88 -24.19 23.77
C VAL A 225 12.37 -24.09 23.59
N TYR A 226 11.94 -23.58 22.43
CA TYR A 226 10.51 -23.51 22.12
C TYR A 226 9.95 -24.91 21.94
N LYS A 227 8.73 -25.14 22.40
CA LYS A 227 7.98 -26.36 22.08
C LYS A 227 7.89 -26.52 20.56
N GLU A 228 7.87 -27.77 20.08
CA GLU A 228 7.72 -28.10 18.65
C GLU A 228 6.57 -27.33 17.98
N SER A 229 5.40 -27.25 18.64
CA SER A 229 4.23 -26.51 18.13
C SER A 229 4.49 -25.02 17.90
N THR A 230 5.33 -24.39 18.72
CA THR A 230 5.75 -22.99 18.55
C THR A 230 6.72 -22.85 17.39
N ILE A 231 7.65 -23.79 17.22
CA ILE A 231 8.56 -23.83 16.08
C ILE A 231 7.75 -23.98 14.79
N TYR A 232 6.79 -24.91 14.76
CA TYR A 232 5.86 -25.09 13.65
C TYR A 232 5.10 -23.81 13.29
N LYS A 233 4.55 -23.10 14.28
CA LYS A 233 3.90 -21.79 14.06
C LYS A 233 4.84 -20.77 13.41
N VAL A 234 6.13 -20.77 13.76
CA VAL A 234 7.13 -19.91 13.11
C VAL A 234 7.32 -20.34 11.65
N LEU A 235 7.44 -21.64 11.38
CA LEU A 235 7.62 -22.16 10.01
C LEU A 235 6.41 -21.89 9.09
N LYS A 236 5.18 -21.90 9.63
CA LYS A 236 3.97 -21.53 8.84
C LYS A 236 4.02 -20.11 8.29
N THR A 237 4.80 -19.21 8.90
CA THR A 237 4.96 -17.82 8.42
C THR A 237 5.95 -17.66 7.28
N LEU A 238 6.70 -18.73 6.93
CA LEU A 238 7.62 -18.74 5.80
C LEU A 238 6.85 -19.16 4.55
N LYS A 239 7.01 -18.45 3.43
CA LYS A 239 6.48 -18.86 2.13
C LYS A 239 7.23 -20.10 1.67
#